data_AF-A0A377U547-F1
#
_entry.id   AF-A0A377U547-F1
#
_cell.length_a   1.000
_cell.length_b   1.000
_cell.length_c   1.000
_cell.angle_alpha   90.00
_cell.angle_beta   90.00
_cell.angle_gamma   90.00
#
_symmetry.space_group_name_H-M   'P 1'
#
loop_
_entity.id
_entity.type
_entity.pdbx_description
1 polymer ?
#
loop_
_entity_poly.entity_id
_entity_poly.type
_entity_poly.pdbx_seq_one_letter_code
_entity_poly.pdbx_strand_id
1 'polypeptide(L)' 'MQPGEAFASPGHPATTFELLHVEAGALTLTLGETCRTVRPGIGGGRTEIEHGYRNEVPRRWSLP' A
#
# COMPACT_ATOMS: atom_id res chain seq x y z
N MET A 1 -6.50 5.55 -3.85
CA MET A 1 -6.22 6.17 -2.54
C MET A 1 -6.07 7.67 -2.70
N GLN A 2 -6.70 8.45 -1.82
CA GLN A 2 -6.55 9.91 -1.81
C GLN A 2 -5.13 10.32 -1.40
N PRO A 3 -4.61 11.48 -1.85
CA PRO A 3 -3.34 12.00 -1.34
C PRO A 3 -3.29 12.00 0.18
N GLY A 4 -2.25 11.42 0.76
CA GLY A 4 -1.98 11.34 2.20
C GLY A 4 -2.89 10.38 2.95
N GLU A 5 -3.69 9.59 2.24
CA GLU A 5 -4.39 8.45 2.80
C GLU A 5 -3.40 7.35 3.16
N ALA A 6 -3.63 6.71 4.30
CA ALA A 6 -2.85 5.60 4.79
C ALA A 6 -3.78 4.55 5.41
N PHE A 7 -3.45 3.28 5.20
CA PHE A 7 -4.10 2.13 5.82
C PHE A 7 -3.04 1.26 6.48
N ALA A 8 -3.39 0.70 7.63
CA ALA A 8 -2.57 -0.27 8.36
C ALA A 8 -3.47 -1.44 8.78
N SER A 9 -2.90 -2.63 8.74
CA SER A 9 -3.60 -3.87 9.05
C SER A 9 -2.67 -4.82 9.80
N PRO A 10 -3.17 -5.50 10.86
CA PRO A 10 -2.42 -6.61 11.46
C PRO A 10 -2.25 -7.75 10.44
N GLY A 11 -1.37 -8.70 10.77
CA GLY A 11 -1.18 -9.90 9.96
C GLY A 11 -2.49 -10.68 9.76
N HIS A 12 -2.74 -11.09 8.52
CA HIS A 12 -3.79 -12.01 8.14
C HIS A 12 -3.44 -13.46 8.51
N PRO A 13 -4.41 -14.39 8.44
CA PRO A 13 -4.13 -15.80 8.64
C PRO A 13 -2.95 -16.29 7.78
N ALA A 14 -2.22 -17.28 8.29
CA ALA A 14 -1.09 -17.86 7.57
C ALA A 14 -1.46 -18.23 6.13
N THR A 15 -0.51 -18.06 5.20
CA THR A 15 -0.69 -18.33 3.76
C THR A 15 -1.60 -17.35 3.01
N THR A 16 -2.07 -16.28 3.67
CA THR A 16 -2.82 -15.21 3.01
C THR A 16 -1.91 -14.33 2.16
N PHE A 17 -2.40 -14.01 0.96
CA PHE A 17 -1.77 -13.11 0.01
C PHE A 17 -2.76 -12.01 -0.35
N GLU A 18 -2.30 -10.76 -0.34
CA GLU A 18 -3.08 -9.65 -0.90
C GLU A 18 -2.47 -9.20 -2.22
N LEU A 19 -3.36 -8.94 -3.17
CA LEU A 19 -3.04 -8.40 -4.48
C LEU A 19 -3.61 -6.99 -4.59
N LEU A 20 -2.82 -6.12 -5.19
CA LEU A 20 -3.14 -4.71 -5.38
C LEU A 20 -2.96 -4.39 -6.86
N HIS A 21 -3.86 -3.57 -7.38
CA HIS A 21 -3.68 -2.95 -8.68
C HIS A 21 -3.57 -1.44 -8.49
N VAL A 22 -2.39 -0.89 -8.77
CA VAL A 22 -2.20 0.56 -8.79
C VAL A 22 -2.60 1.05 -10.17
N GLU A 23 -3.73 1.75 -10.26
CA GLU A 23 -4.23 2.29 -11.52
C GLU A 23 -3.36 3.44 -12.04
N ALA A 24 -2.95 4.35 -11.15
CA ALA A 24 -2.17 5.53 -11.48
C ALA A 24 -1.31 6.01 -10.31
N GLY A 25 -0.24 6.74 -10.63
CA GLY A 25 0.69 7.29 -9.63
C GLY A 25 1.59 6.23 -9.02
N ALA A 26 1.83 6.31 -7.71
CA ALA A 26 2.63 5.34 -6.98
C ALA A 26 2.05 5.12 -5.58
N LEU A 27 2.16 3.90 -5.10
CA LEU A 27 1.72 3.50 -3.76
C LEU A 27 2.91 2.98 -2.96
N THR A 28 3.04 3.44 -1.71
CA THR A 28 3.97 2.82 -0.76
C THR A 28 3.28 1.62 -0.11
N LEU A 29 3.93 0.46 -0.19
CA LEU A 29 3.51 -0.77 0.47
C LEU A 29 4.53 -1.16 1.53
N THR A 30 4.07 -1.32 2.77
CA THR A 30 4.86 -1.81 3.90
C THR A 30 4.45 -3.25 4.22
N LEU A 31 5.43 -4.15 4.33
CA LEU A 31 5.27 -5.55 4.77
C LEU A 31 6.28 -5.79 5.90
N GLY A 32 5.81 -5.80 7.15
CA GLY A 32 6.67 -5.76 8.33
C GLY A 32 7.60 -4.55 8.30
N GLU A 33 8.90 -4.79 8.35
CA GLU A 33 9.93 -3.74 8.30
C GLU A 33 10.30 -3.34 6.86
N THR A 34 9.80 -4.05 5.85
CA THR A 34 10.14 -3.78 4.45
C THR A 34 9.16 -2.78 3.85
N CYS A 35 9.71 -1.73 3.25
CA CYS A 35 8.94 -0.73 2.53
C CYS A 35 9.30 -0.74 1.04
N ARG A 36 8.30 -0.71 0.16
CA ARG A 36 8.52 -0.69 -1.30
C ARG A 36 7.51 0.19 -2.02
N THR A 37 7.96 0.84 -3.09
CA THR A 37 7.08 1.59 -3.99
C THR A 37 6.51 0.68 -5.07
N VAL A 38 5.19 0.63 -5.17
CA VAL A 38 4.44 -0.02 -6.24
C VAL A 38 4.04 1.03 -7.28
N ARG A 39 4.57 0.89 -8.50
CA ARG A 39 4.21 1.71 -9.67
C ARG A 39 2.93 1.16 -10.33
N PRO A 40 2.34 1.85 -11.33
CA PRO A 40 1.12 1.39 -11.96
C PRO A 40 1.25 -0.06 -12.47
N GLY A 41 0.22 -0.85 -12.24
CA GLY A 41 0.21 -2.29 -12.46
C GLY A 41 -0.04 -3.10 -11.19
N ILE A 42 0.29 -4.39 -11.26
CA ILE A 42 -0.01 -5.35 -10.19
C ILE A 42 1.17 -5.40 -9.21
N GLY A 43 0.86 -5.29 -7.93
CA GLY A 43 1.75 -5.57 -6.81
C GLY A 43 1.04 -6.41 -5.76
N GLY A 44 1.75 -6.83 -4.72
CA GLY A 44 1.15 -7.66 -3.67
C GLY A 44 2.15 -8.55 -2.97
N GLY A 45 1.78 -9.06 -1.81
CA GLY A 45 2.69 -9.82 -0.96
C GLY A 45 1.96 -10.73 0.02
N ARG A 46 2.74 -11.57 0.70
CA ARG A 46 2.26 -12.31 1.85
C ARG A 46 1.94 -11.31 2.95
N THR A 47 0.70 -11.34 3.42
CA THR A 47 0.16 -10.40 4.41
C THR A 47 -0.10 -11.08 5.75
N GLU A 48 0.55 -12.22 6.00
CA GLU A 48 0.56 -12.91 7.30
C GLU A 48 1.28 -12.12 8.42
N ILE A 49 1.90 -11.00 8.06
CA ILE A 49 2.55 -10.04 8.96
C ILE A 49 1.86 -8.68 8.88
N GLU A 50 2.13 -7.80 9.84
CA GLU A 50 1.67 -6.41 9.80
C GLU A 50 2.03 -5.75 8.46
N HIS A 51 1.08 -5.04 7.88
CA HIS A 51 1.24 -4.43 6.58
C HIS A 51 0.43 -3.15 6.45
N GLY A 52 0.76 -2.34 5.44
CA GLY A 52 0.07 -1.09 5.20
C GLY A 52 0.30 -0.52 3.81
N TYR A 53 -0.53 0.45 3.47
CA TYR A 53 -0.58 1.14 2.20
C TYR A 53 -0.57 2.64 2.44
N ARG A 54 0.24 3.40 1.71
CA ARG A 54 0.25 4.86 1.83
C ARG A 54 0.37 5.53 0.48
N ASN A 55 -0.52 6.48 0.22
CA ASN A 55 -0.29 7.47 -0.81
C ASN A 55 0.56 8.61 -0.22
N GLU A 56 1.84 8.65 -0.56
CA GLU A 56 2.79 9.63 -0.03
C GLU A 56 2.53 11.06 -0.49
N VAL A 57 1.74 11.26 -1.55
CA VAL A 57 1.39 12.60 -2.04
C VAL A 57 0.68 13.34 -0.91
N PRO A 58 1.17 14.50 -0.45
CA PRO A 58 0.53 15.20 0.67
C PRO A 58 -0.91 15.60 0.37
N ARG A 59 -1.80 15.54 1.37
CA ARG A 59 -3.20 16.03 1.29
C ARG A 59 -3.30 17.48 0.79
N ARG A 60 -2.26 18.29 1.00
CA ARG A 60 -2.20 19.69 0.54
C ARG A 60 -2.03 19.83 -0.98
N TRP A 61 -1.67 18.75 -1.67
CA TRP A 61 -1.36 18.74 -3.11
C TRP A 61 -2.39 17.98 -3.97
N SER A 62 -3.51 17.53 -3.39
CA SER A 62 -4.67 17.14 -4.18
C SER A 62 -5.31 18.40 -4.76
N LEU A 63 -5.12 18.63 -6.06
CA LEU A 63 -5.89 19.65 -6.77
C LEU A 63 -7.38 19.28 -6.74
N PRO A 64 -8.29 20.26 -6.62
CA PRO A 64 -9.73 20.03 -6.67
C PRO A 64 -10.20 19.48 -8.02
#